data_AF-A0A822ZH16-F1
#
_entry.id   AF-A0A822ZH16-F1
#
_cell.length_a   1.000
_cell.length_b   1.000
_cell.length_c   1.000
_cell.angle_alpha   90.00
_cell.angle_beta   90.00
_cell.angle_gamma   90.00
#
_symmetry.space_group_name_H-M   'P 1'
#
loop_
_entity.id
_entity.type
_entity.pdbx_description
1 polymer ?
#
loop_
_entity_poly.entity_id
_entity_poly.type
_entity_poly.pdbx_seq_one_letter_code
_entity_poly.pdbx_strand_id
1 'polypeptide(L)' 'MLQESINQSILNLLTYPWIEERVGKGVLSIHGGYYDFTKCTFEKWTLDYKRSNVDKEGRRVSIKDQAFWC' A
#
# COMPACT_ATOMS: atom_id res chain seq x y z
N MET A 1 -3.93 13.21 -6.59
CA MET A 1 -4.92 12.57 -7.48
C MET A 1 -4.56 11.12 -7.80
N LEU A 2 -3.51 10.83 -8.57
CA LEU A 2 -3.13 9.43 -8.90
C LEU A 2 -2.73 8.62 -7.65
N GLN A 3 -1.96 9.24 -6.75
CA GLN A 3 -1.56 8.62 -5.49
C GLN A 3 -2.76 8.32 -4.56
N GLU A 4 -3.74 9.24 -4.46
CA GLU A 4 -4.99 8.97 -3.74
C GLU A 4 -5.77 7.77 -4.30
N SER A 5 -5.88 7.66 -5.63
CA SER A 5 -6.59 6.53 -6.25
C SER A 5 -5.92 5.19 -5.93
N ILE A 6 -4.59 5.15 -5.98
CA ILE A 6 -3.81 3.95 -5.64
C ILE A 6 -3.97 3.60 -4.16
N ASN A 7 -3.89 4.60 -3.28
CA ASN A 7 -4.14 4.41 -1.85
C ASN A 7 -5.54 3.83 -1.59
N GLN A 8 -6.55 4.31 -2.32
CA GLN A 8 -7.91 3.83 -2.12
C GLN A 8 -8.13 2.42 -2.63
N SER A 9 -7.53 2.05 -3.76
CA SER A 9 -7.54 0.65 -4.22
C SER A 9 -6.85 -0.28 -3.22
N ILE A 10 -5.76 0.16 -2.59
CA ILE A 10 -5.05 -0.60 -1.56
C ILE A 10 -5.90 -0.74 -0.28
N LEU A 11 -6.56 0.33 0.16
CA LEU A 11 -7.48 0.28 1.30
C LEU A 11 -8.64 -0.67 1.04
N ASN A 12 -9.17 -0.71 -0.19
CA ASN A 12 -10.17 -1.69 -0.60
C ASN A 12 -9.63 -3.13 -0.50
N LEU A 13 -8.39 -3.40 -0.91
CA LEU A 13 -7.78 -4.73 -0.73
C LEU A 13 -7.66 -5.13 0.75
N LEU A 14 -7.42 -4.18 1.65
CA LEU A 14 -7.35 -4.45 3.09
C LEU A 14 -8.72 -4.70 3.74
N THR A 15 -9.83 -4.49 3.04
CA THR A 15 -11.16 -4.86 3.54
C THR A 15 -11.41 -6.37 3.51
N TYR A 16 -10.62 -7.12 2.75
CA TYR A 16 -10.73 -8.57 2.70
C TYR A 16 -10.07 -9.17 3.95
N PRO A 17 -10.80 -9.95 4.78
CA PRO A 17 -10.30 -10.44 6.07
C PRO A 17 -9.00 -11.25 5.95
N TRP A 18 -8.90 -12.07 4.90
CA TRP A 18 -7.73 -12.91 4.66
C TRP A 18 -6.48 -12.09 4.23
N ILE A 19 -6.68 -10.94 3.59
CA ILE A 19 -5.60 -10.03 3.19
C ILE A 19 -5.13 -9.28 4.43
N GLU A 20 -6.05 -8.66 5.17
CA GLU A 20 -5.74 -7.93 6.40
C GLU A 20 -4.97 -8.81 7.39
N GLU A 21 -5.44 -10.05 7.61
CA GLU A 21 -4.80 -10.98 8.53
C GLU A 21 -3.36 -11.32 8.12
N ARG A 22 -3.13 -11.62 6.83
CA ARG A 22 -1.80 -12.01 6.34
C ARG A 22 -0.83 -10.83 6.31
N VAL A 23 -1.33 -9.65 5.96
CA VAL A 23 -0.53 -8.42 5.99
C VAL A 23 -0.17 -8.05 7.43
N GLY A 24 -1.14 -8.11 8.35
CA GLY A 24 -0.90 -7.87 9.78
C GLY A 24 0.06 -8.87 10.44
N LYS A 25 0.09 -10.12 9.96
CA LYS A 25 1.06 -11.15 10.37
C LYS A 25 2.44 -10.99 9.70
N GLY A 26 2.62 -10.04 8.79
CA GLY A 26 3.85 -9.88 8.01
C GLY A 26 4.10 -11.02 7.00
N VAL A 27 3.09 -11.85 6.71
CA VAL A 27 3.17 -12.98 5.78
C VAL A 27 2.89 -12.54 4.34
N LEU A 28 2.21 -11.40 4.16
CA LEU A 28 1.88 -10.82 2.86
C LEU A 28 2.31 -9.35 2.83
N SER A 29 2.97 -8.93 1.75
CA SER A 29 3.35 -7.53 1.52
C SER A 29 2.63 -6.98 0.30
N ILE A 30 1.98 -5.82 0.44
CA ILE A 30 1.28 -5.14 -0.65
C ILE A 30 2.20 -4.07 -1.23
N HIS A 31 2.32 -4.08 -2.56
CA HIS A 31 3.10 -3.09 -3.31
C HIS A 31 2.18 -2.42 -4.33
N GLY A 32 2.20 -1.10 -4.37
CA GLY A 32 1.59 -0.30 -5.43
C GLY A 32 2.63 0.09 -6.47
N GLY A 33 2.23 0.28 -7.72
CA GLY A 33 3.10 0.79 -8.76
C GLY A 33 2.33 1.66 -9.74
N TYR A 34 2.96 2.73 -10.20
CA TYR A 34 2.44 3.61 -11.23
C TYR A 34 3.44 3.64 -12.38
N TYR A 35 2.93 3.39 -13.59
CA TYR A 35 3.72 3.43 -14.79
C TYR A 35 3.28 4.62 -15.64
N ASP A 36 4.18 5.57 -15.88
CA ASP A 36 3.96 6.67 -16.81
C ASP A 36 4.44 6.24 -18.20
N PHE A 37 3.50 5.91 -19.08
CA PHE A 37 3.79 5.55 -20.47
C PHE A 37 4.40 6.68 -21.29
N THR A 38 4.20 7.94 -20.89
CA THR A 38 4.71 9.11 -21.61
C THR A 38 6.19 9.33 -21.31
N LYS A 39 6.59 9.06 -20.06
CA LYS A 39 7.96 9.24 -19.59
C LYS A 39 8.76 7.93 -19.55
N CYS A 40 8.11 6.80 -19.79
CA CYS A 40 8.68 5.45 -19.61
C CYS A 40 9.26 5.25 -18.20
N THR A 41 8.60 5.79 -17.19
CA THR A 41 9.09 5.73 -15.80
C THR A 41 8.18 4.89 -14.94
N PHE A 42 8.77 4.03 -14.12
CA PHE A 42 8.04 3.19 -13.17
C PHE A 42 8.32 3.64 -11.74
N GLU A 43 7.25 4.00 -11.04
CA GLU A 43 7.29 4.37 -9.64
C GLU A 43 6.67 3.25 -8.81
N LYS A 44 7.46 2.68 -7.89
CA LYS A 44 7.01 1.62 -6.99
C LYS A 44 6.86 2.17 -5.58
N TRP A 45 5.72 1.90 -4.96
CA TRP A 45 5.48 2.17 -3.54
C TRP A 45 5.32 0.89 -2.75
N THR A 46 6.09 0.75 -1.67
CA THR A 46 5.91 -0.33 -0.70
C THR A 46 5.09 0.18 0.47
N LEU A 47 3.96 -0.49 0.73
CA LEU A 47 3.09 -0.15 1.84
C LEU A 47 3.50 -0.94 3.10
N ASP A 48 3.88 -0.22 4.15
CA ASP A 48 4.13 -0.80 5.46
C ASP A 48 2.85 -0.68 6.29
N TYR A 49 2.08 -1.76 6.30
CA TYR A 49 0.91 -1.86 7.18
C TYR A 49 1.38 -2.32 8.56
N LYS A 50 1.38 -1.40 9.53
CA LYS A 50 1.62 -1.73 10.94
C LYS A 50 0.29 -1.68 11.68
N ARG A 51 -0.14 -2.84 12.18
CA ARG A 51 -1.24 -2.90 13.14
C ARG A 51 -0.76 -2.31 14.47
N SER A 52 -1.05 -1.03 14.73
CA SER A 52 -0.93 -0.47 16.07
C SER A 52 -2.05 -1.03 16.95
N ASN A 53 -1.72 -1.59 18.12
CA ASN A 53 -2.69 -2.08 19.11
C ASN A 53 -3.55 -0.98 19.77
N VAL A 54 -3.61 0.21 19.18
CA VAL A 54 -4.31 1.38 19.72
C VAL A 54 -5.55 1.63 18.87
N ASP A 55 -6.68 1.26 19.45
CA ASP A 55 -8.06 1.58 19.11
C ASP A 55 -8.61 1.17 17.73
N LYS A 56 -9.89 0.77 17.76
CA LYS A 56 -10.66 0.18 16.66
C LYS A 56 -10.92 1.10 15.45
N GLU A 57 -10.23 2.23 15.36
CA GLU A 57 -10.34 3.20 14.25
C GLU A 57 -8.98 3.68 13.70
N GLY A 58 -7.85 3.25 14.27
CA GLY A 58 -6.52 3.79 13.93
C GLY A 58 -5.77 2.99 12.85
N ARG A 59 -6.31 2.83 11.64
CA ARG A 59 -5.57 2.21 10.51
C ARG A 59 -4.45 3.15 10.04
N ARG A 60 -3.23 2.96 10.54
CA ARG A 60 -2.06 3.76 10.10
C ARG A 60 -1.34 3.03 8.99
N VAL A 61 -1.64 3.42 7.76
CA VAL A 61 -0.93 2.99 6.55
C VAL A 61 0.23 3.96 6.33
N SER A 62 1.46 3.46 6.26
CA SER A 62 2.65 4.28 5.98
C SER A 62 3.33 3.79 4.70
N ILE A 63 3.52 4.70 3.74
CA ILE A 63 4.30 4.42 2.53
C ILE A 63 5.78 4.56 2.91
N LYS A 64 6.56 3.49 2.76
CA LYS A 64 7.96 3.48 3.23
C LYS A 64 8.99 3.60 2.13
N ASP A 65 8.65 3.21 0.91
CA ASP A 65 9.66 3.04 -0.13
C ASP A 65 9.09 3.52 -1.45
N GLN A 66 9.62 4.61 -1.98
CA GLN A 66 9.29 5.20 -3.28
C GLN A 66 10.52 5.02 -4.17
N ALA A 67 10.56 3.90 -4.90
CA ALA A 67 11.66 3.60 -5.80
C ALA A 67 11.28 4.02 -7.22
N PHE A 68 12.08 4.90 -7.81
CA PHE A 68 11.93 5.36 -9.19
C PHE A 68 12.88 4.57 -10.09
N TRP A 69 12.32 3.91 -11.11
CA TRP A 69 13.06 3.15 -12.10
C TRP A 69 12.95 3.89 -13.44
N CYS A 70 14.10 4.37 -13.94
CA CYS A 70 14.30 4.95 -15.28
C CYS A 70 14.96 3.93 -16.21
#